data_AF-A0A1E8CJC2-F1
#
_entry.id   AF-A0A1E8CJC2-F1
#
_cell.length_a   1.000
_cell.length_b   1.000
_cell.length_c   1.000
_cell.angle_alpha   90.00
_cell.angle_beta   90.00
_cell.angle_gamma   90.00
#
_symmetry.space_group_name_H-M   'P 1'
#
loop_
_entity.id
_entity.type
_entity.pdbx_description
1 polymer ?
#
loop_
_entity_poly.entity_id
_entity_poly.type
_entity_poly.pdbx_seq_one_letter_code
_entity_poly.pdbx_strand_id
1 'polypeptide(L)'
;MKKIVWISFISALVIVNLLAFVADYLGGVYIALPYRLVVVLGITMISCVFGGAWVLMSRADEEVPNNQNSPQNSNQRTDNSNGQ
;
A
#
# COMPACT_ATOMS: atom_id res chain seq x y z
N MET A 1 -10.19 1.49 -0.65
CA MET A 1 -9.39 2.71 -0.82
C MET A 1 -9.70 3.78 0.24
N LYS A 2 -10.73 4.64 0.07
CA LYS A 2 -10.98 5.81 0.95
C LYS A 2 -11.20 5.47 2.45
N LYS A 3 -11.90 4.37 2.74
CA LYS A 3 -12.23 3.97 4.12
C LYS A 3 -11.01 3.54 4.93
N ILE A 4 -10.07 2.83 4.28
CA ILE A 4 -8.89 2.25 4.94
C ILE A 4 -7.88 3.34 5.32
N VAL A 5 -7.67 4.30 4.41
CA VAL A 5 -6.80 5.46 4.67
C VAL A 5 -7.40 6.31 5.78
N TRP A 6 -8.72 6.50 5.77
CA TRP A 6 -9.39 7.31 6.79
C TRP A 6 -9.37 6.64 8.18
N ILE A 7 -9.57 5.32 8.24
CA ILE A 7 -9.43 4.55 9.48
C ILE A 7 -8.00 4.65 10.03
N SER A 8 -6.99 4.53 9.16
CA SER A 8 -5.59 4.62 9.54
C SER A 8 -5.21 6.02 10.06
N PHE A 9 -5.79 7.06 9.47
CA PHE A 9 -5.55 8.43 9.91
C PHE A 9 -6.20 8.69 11.28
N ILE A 10 -7.46 8.29 11.45
CA ILE A 10 -8.17 8.45 12.72
C ILE A 10 -7.50 7.64 13.83
N SER A 11 -7.10 6.39 13.55
CA SER A 11 -6.42 5.55 14.54
C SER A 11 -5.08 6.15 14.97
N ALA A 12 -4.27 6.66 14.04
CA ALA A 12 -3.01 7.32 14.34
C ALA A 12 -3.24 8.57 15.22
N LEU A 13 -4.26 9.37 14.92
CA LEU A 13 -4.58 10.58 15.68
C LEU A 13 -4.93 10.25 17.14
N VAL A 14 -5.74 9.22 17.37
CA VAL A 14 -6.11 8.76 18.72
C VAL A 14 -4.90 8.19 19.47
N ILE A 15 -4.14 7.29 18.84
CA ILE A 15 -3.00 6.60 19.47
C ILE A 15 -1.93 7.60 19.89
N VAL A 16 -1.57 8.55 19.03
CA VAL A 16 -0.51 9.53 19.35
C VAL A 16 -0.96 10.51 20.42
N ASN A 17 -2.23 10.91 20.42
CA ASN A 17 -2.76 11.76 21.48
C ASN A 17 -2.71 11.04 22.84
N LEU A 18 -3.08 9.76 22.85
CA LEU A 18 -3.05 8.92 24.04
C LEU A 18 -1.62 8.67 24.52
N LEU A 19 -0.67 8.38 23.62
CA LEU A 19 0.75 8.27 23.95
C LEU A 19 1.30 9.57 24.53
N ALA A 20 0.95 10.72 23.94
CA ALA A 20 1.40 12.01 24.43
C ALA A 20 0.80 12.35 25.80
N PHE A 21 -0.43 11.94 26.08
CA PHE A 21 -1.04 12.04 27.41
C PHE A 21 -0.31 11.15 28.44
N VAL A 22 -0.01 9.91 28.08
CA VAL A 22 0.73 8.97 28.96
C VAL A 22 2.16 9.46 29.21
N ALA A 23 2.85 10.01 28.20
CA ALA A 23 4.20 10.54 28.34
C ALA A 23 4.26 11.77 29.26
N ASP A 24 3.25 12.64 29.21
CA ASP A 24 3.11 13.78 30.11
C ASP A 24 2.87 13.29 31.56
N TYR A 25 1.95 12.33 31.72
CA TYR A 25 1.57 11.79 33.03
C TYR A 25 2.68 11.00 33.73
N LEU A 26 3.41 10.15 32.99
CA LEU A 26 4.48 9.30 33.56
C LEU A 26 5.85 9.98 33.54
N GLY A 27 6.11 10.85 32.58
CA GLY A 27 7.43 11.44 32.34
C GLY A 27 7.59 12.86 32.89
N GLY A 28 6.51 13.58 33.19
CA GLY A 28 6.57 15.00 33.54
C GLY A 28 7.14 15.89 32.42
N VAL A 29 7.21 15.37 31.19
CA VAL A 29 7.77 16.07 30.02
C VAL A 29 6.62 16.79 29.33
N TYR A 30 6.65 18.12 29.35
CA TYR A 30 5.70 18.93 28.60
C TYR A 30 5.95 18.80 27.10
N ILE A 31 5.09 18.03 26.43
CA ILE A 31 5.15 17.86 24.98
C ILE A 31 4.29 18.93 24.32
N ALA A 32 4.96 19.94 23.77
CA ALA A 32 4.30 21.02 23.03
C ALA A 32 3.48 20.48 21.83
N LEU A 33 2.33 21.10 21.57
CA LEU A 33 1.44 20.77 20.46
C LEU A 33 2.11 20.56 19.08
N PRO A 34 3.08 21.39 18.63
CA PRO A 34 3.73 21.17 17.34
C PRO A 34 4.47 19.83 17.27
N TYR A 35 5.09 19.38 18.36
CA TYR A 35 5.76 18.08 18.39
C TYR A 35 4.76 16.93 18.23
N ARG A 36 3.58 17.02 18.87
CA ARG A 36 2.52 16.01 18.72
C ARG A 36 2.08 15.87 17.26
N LEU A 37 1.94 16.98 16.53
CA LEU A 37 1.58 16.97 15.11
C LEU A 37 2.67 16.33 14.24
N VAL A 38 3.95 16.60 14.51
CA VAL A 38 5.06 15.98 13.79
C VAL A 38 5.09 14.47 14.00
N VAL A 39 4.83 14.00 15.21
CA VAL A 39 4.76 12.56 15.51
C VAL A 39 3.58 11.89 14.79
N VAL A 40 2.39 12.50 14.81
CA VAL A 40 1.23 12.01 14.03
C VAL A 40 1.58 11.94 12.56
N LEU A 41 2.15 13.01 12.00
CA LEU A 41 2.51 13.08 10.58
C LEU A 41 3.55 12.02 10.20
N GLY A 42 4.57 11.81 11.03
CA GLY A 42 5.61 10.81 10.82
C GLY A 42 5.04 9.39 10.78
N ILE A 43 4.24 9.02 11.77
CA ILE A 43 3.61 7.68 11.83
C ILE A 43 2.63 7.47 10.67
N THR A 44 1.90 8.53 10.29
CA THR A 44 0.99 8.49 9.13
C THR A 44 1.76 8.27 7.83
N MET A 45 2.88 8.96 7.63
CA MET A 45 3.74 8.77 6.45
C MET A 45 4.31 7.35 6.37
N ILE A 46 4.85 6.84 7.49
CA ILE A 46 5.37 5.47 7.56
C ILE A 46 4.27 4.47 7.21
N SER A 47 3.10 4.59 7.83
CA SER A 47 1.94 3.73 7.56
C SER A 47 1.49 3.80 6.10
N CYS A 48 1.56 4.99 5.48
CA CYS A 48 1.20 5.18 4.08
C CYS A 48 2.18 4.47 3.14
N VAL A 49 3.48 4.55 3.41
CA VAL A 49 4.53 3.87 2.63
C VAL A 49 4.39 2.35 2.74
N PHE A 50 4.34 1.82 3.96
CA PHE A 50 4.22 0.37 4.17
C PHE A 50 2.86 -0.17 3.71
N GLY A 51 1.76 0.53 3.99
CA GLY A 51 0.43 0.16 3.53
C GLY A 51 0.31 0.23 2.01
N GLY A 52 0.92 1.23 1.38
CA GLY A 52 0.98 1.35 -0.08
C GLY A 52 1.76 0.20 -0.71
N ALA A 53 2.92 -0.14 -0.16
CA ALA A 53 3.73 -1.28 -0.61
C ALA A 53 2.96 -2.61 -0.48
N TRP A 54 2.27 -2.83 0.64
CA TRP A 54 1.45 -4.02 0.85
C TRP A 54 0.33 -4.15 -0.20
N VAL A 55 -0.35 -3.05 -0.50
CA VAL A 55 -1.40 -3.05 -1.54
C VAL A 55 -0.81 -3.35 -2.91
N LEU A 56 0.33 -2.77 -3.27
CA LEU A 56 1.00 -3.07 -4.54
C LEU A 56 1.40 -4.54 -4.64
N MET A 57 2.01 -5.10 -3.60
CA MET A 57 2.36 -6.52 -3.52
C MET A 57 1.13 -7.42 -3.71
N SER A 58 0.05 -7.13 -2.98
CA SER A 58 -1.18 -7.94 -3.07
C SER A 58 -1.82 -7.89 -4.46
N ARG A 59 -1.68 -6.77 -5.19
CA ARG A 59 -2.17 -6.67 -6.57
C ARG A 59 -1.25 -7.34 -7.58
N ALA A 60 0.05 -7.39 -7.29
CA ALA A 60 1.03 -8.12 -8.10
C ALA A 60 0.85 -9.64 -8.00
N ASP A 61 0.36 -10.15 -6.87
CA ASP A 61 -0.01 -11.57 -6.74
C ASP A 61 -1.33 -11.91 -7.47
N GLU A 62 -2.21 -10.92 -7.68
CA GLU A 62 -3.52 -11.09 -8.33
C GLU A 62 -3.47 -10.98 -9.87
N GLU A 63 -2.38 -10.46 -10.44
CA GLU A 63 -2.25 -10.31 -11.89
C GLU A 63 -1.91 -11.63 -12.60
N VAL A 64 -2.79 -12.05 -13.51
CA VAL A 64 -2.54 -13.16 -14.44
C VAL A 64 -1.65 -12.63 -15.59
N PRO A 65 -0.54 -13.31 -15.95
CA PRO A 65 0.36 -12.84 -16.99
C PRO A 65 -0.39 -12.71 -18.33
N ASN A 66 -0.40 -11.50 -18.90
CA ASN A 66 -1.06 -11.15 -20.17
C ASN A 66 -0.51 -11.92 -21.40
N ASN A 67 0.51 -12.74 -21.21
CA ASN A 67 1.09 -13.59 -22.25
C ASN A 67 0.13 -14.68 -22.76
N GLN A 68 -0.98 -14.94 -22.05
CA GLN A 68 -2.01 -15.90 -22.48
C GLN A 68 -2.97 -15.38 -23.57
N ASN A 69 -3.05 -14.06 -23.79
CA ASN A 69 -3.95 -13.44 -24.78
C ASN A 69 -3.21 -12.83 -25.98
N SER A 70 -1.98 -13.27 -26.27
CA SER A 70 -1.49 -13.14 -27.64
C SER A 70 -2.29 -14.11 -28.50
N PRO A 71 -3.03 -13.68 -29.54
CA PRO A 71 -3.51 -14.63 -30.53
C PRO A 71 -2.27 -15.34 -31.04
N GLN A 72 -2.15 -16.62 -30.70
CA GLN A 72 -1.16 -17.53 -31.23
C GLN A 72 -1.47 -17.56 -32.73
N ASN A 73 -0.86 -16.63 -33.47
CA ASN A 73 -0.91 -16.59 -34.91
C ASN A 73 -0.08 -17.78 -35.36
N SER A 74 -0.75 -18.93 -35.37
CA SER A 74 -0.34 -20.11 -36.09
C SER A 74 -0.38 -19.73 -37.57
N ASN A 75 0.68 -19.07 -38.02
CA ASN A 75 1.15 -19.18 -39.38
C ASN A 75 1.46 -20.66 -39.63
N GLN A 76 0.42 -21.46 -39.88
CA GLN A 76 0.52 -22.69 -40.65
C GLN A 76 0.86 -22.25 -42.09
N ARG A 77 2.13 -21.90 -42.26
CA ARG A 77 2.74 -21.64 -43.54
C ARG A 77 3.07 -23.01 -44.13
N THR A 78 2.36 -23.33 -45.20
CA THR A 78 2.76 -24.22 -46.31
C THR A 78 3.14 -25.66 -45.98
N ASP A 79 2.23 -26.58 -46.32
CA ASP A 79 2.60 -27.70 -47.19
C ASP A 79 1.43 -28.05 -48.11
N ASN A 80 1.31 -27.25 -49.17
CA ASN A 80 0.56 -27.62 -50.36
C ASN A 80 1.60 -28.03 -51.40
N SER A 81 2.11 -29.25 -51.27
CA SER A 81 2.87 -29.93 -52.31
C SER A 81 2.12 -31.20 -52.69
N ASN A 82 1.19 -31.02 -53.62
CA ASN A 82 0.78 -32.03 -54.58
C ASN A 82 2.04 -32.65 -55.22
N GLY A 83 2.47 -33.83 -54.77
CA GLY A 83 3.07 -34.84 -55.63
C GLY A 83 1.95 -35.84 -55.94
N GLN A 84 1.38 -35.86 -57.14
CA GLN A 84 1.95 -36.57 -58.30
C GLN A 84 2.48 -37.96 -57.94
#